data_AF-A0A534RR25-F1
#
_entry.id   AF-A0A534RR25-F1
#
_cell.length_a   1.000
_cell.length_b   1.000
_cell.length_c   1.000
_cell.angle_alpha   90.00
_cell.angle_beta   90.00
_cell.angle_gamma   90.00
#
_symmetry.space_group_name_H-M   'P 1'
#
loop_
_entity.id
_entity.type
_entity.pdbx_description
1 polymer ?
#
loop_
_entity_poly.entity_id
_entity_poly.type
_entity_poly.pdbx_seq_one_letter_code
_entity_poly.pdbx_strand_id
1 'polypeptide(L)'
;MGLIRTMVYTHVPANVCLVLAGIVPSAPLAVTFLLLRALLSQMDVPARQAYVMAVVPPEERAAAASVTNVPRSLAAAIPPLLTGMMLDRSAFGWPLVCGGVLKLVYDLLLLARFRSVPPLPEE
;
A
#
# COMPACT_ATOMS: atom_id res chain seq x y z
N MET A 1 7.83 14.85 -11.52
CA MET A 1 8.42 13.49 -11.65
C MET A 1 9.06 12.95 -10.37
N GLY A 2 9.41 13.81 -9.38
CA GLY A 2 9.96 13.36 -8.10
C GLY A 2 9.01 12.43 -7.33
N LEU A 3 7.73 12.80 -7.22
CA LEU A 3 6.70 12.10 -6.43
C LEU A 3 6.53 10.60 -6.75
N ILE A 4 6.54 10.21 -8.03
CA ILE A 4 6.38 8.79 -8.40
C ILE A 4 7.63 8.00 -8.03
N ARG A 5 8.83 8.54 -8.31
CA ARG A 5 10.09 7.88 -7.94
C ARG A 5 10.20 7.77 -6.42
N THR A 6 9.93 8.84 -5.68
CA THR A 6 10.00 8.83 -4.20
C THR A 6 9.01 7.85 -3.59
N MET A 7 7.77 7.80 -4.09
CA MET A 7 6.77 6.81 -3.66
C MET A 7 7.25 5.37 -3.89
N VAL A 8 7.80 5.08 -5.08
CA VAL A 8 8.32 3.73 -5.39
C VAL A 8 9.54 3.39 -4.53
N TYR A 9 10.41 4.35 -4.25
CA TYR A 9 11.59 4.15 -3.38
C TYR A 9 11.23 3.83 -1.92
N THR A 10 10.10 4.31 -1.41
CA THR A 10 9.63 3.96 -0.06
C THR A 10 8.80 2.68 -0.05
N HIS A 11 8.01 2.45 -1.10
CA HIS A 11 7.16 1.27 -1.21
C HIS A 11 7.94 -0.02 -1.45
N VAL A 12 8.95 0.00 -2.32
CA VAL A 12 9.70 -1.21 -2.69
C VAL A 12 10.37 -1.85 -1.46
N PRO A 13 11.15 -1.14 -0.63
CA PRO A 13 11.70 -1.70 0.60
C PRO A 13 10.62 -2.21 1.56
N ALA A 14 9.54 -1.46 1.74
CA ALA A 14 8.43 -1.85 2.61
C ALA A 14 7.74 -3.15 2.14
N ASN A 15 7.59 -3.33 0.83
CA ASN A 15 6.96 -4.52 0.25
C ASN A 15 7.93 -5.71 0.18
N VAL A 16 9.23 -5.48 0.03
CA VAL A 16 10.26 -6.52 0.23
C VAL A 16 10.22 -7.05 1.66
N CYS A 17 10.18 -6.17 2.66
CA CYS A 17 10.02 -6.58 4.06
C CYS A 17 8.74 -7.42 4.27
N LEU A 18 7.63 -7.08 3.61
CA LEU A 18 6.39 -7.86 3.70
C LEU A 18 6.57 -9.28 3.15
N VAL A 19 7.22 -9.42 1.99
CA VAL A 19 7.49 -10.74 1.39
C VAL A 19 8.41 -11.56 2.30
N LEU A 20 9.47 -10.95 2.83
CA LEU A 20 10.39 -11.61 3.76
C LEU A 20 9.68 -12.10 5.02
N ALA A 21 8.77 -11.30 5.59
CA ALA A 21 7.97 -11.69 6.74
C ALA A 21 7.12 -12.95 6.50
N GLY A 22 6.71 -13.21 5.26
CA GLY A 22 5.96 -14.42 4.89
C GLY A 22 6.80 -15.67 4.61
N ILE A 23 8.12 -15.52 4.45
CA ILE A 23 9.04 -16.62 4.07
C ILE A 23 9.92 -17.06 5.26
N VAL A 24 10.24 -16.15 6.17
CA VAL A 24 11.15 -16.47 7.28
C VAL A 24 10.56 -17.55 8.20
N PRO A 25 11.39 -18.49 8.69
CA PRO A 25 10.93 -19.64 9.46
C PRO A 25 10.67 -19.32 10.94
N SER A 26 10.94 -18.10 11.41
CA SER A 26 10.79 -17.74 12.82
C SER A 26 9.88 -16.53 13.02
N ALA A 27 9.00 -16.63 14.02
CA ALA A 27 8.08 -15.58 14.42
C ALA A 27 8.80 -14.25 14.77
N PRO A 28 9.90 -14.24 15.54
CA PRO A 28 10.62 -13.01 15.83
C PRO A 28 11.14 -12.31 14.58
N LEU A 29 11.68 -13.04 13.60
CA LEU A 29 12.15 -12.46 12.34
C LEU A 29 10.98 -11.89 11.53
N ALA A 30 9.84 -12.60 11.47
CA ALA A 30 8.65 -12.11 10.78
C ALA A 30 8.17 -10.78 11.39
N VAL A 31 8.12 -10.70 12.73
CA VAL A 31 7.76 -9.47 13.44
C VAL A 31 8.76 -8.35 13.15
N THR A 32 10.07 -8.62 13.17
CA THR A 32 11.09 -7.62 12.83
C THR A 32 10.86 -7.04 11.43
N PHE A 33 10.61 -7.88 10.43
CA PHE A 33 10.33 -7.41 9.07
C PHE A 33 9.02 -6.63 8.98
N LEU A 34 7.98 -7.02 9.71
CA LEU A 34 6.72 -6.26 9.77
C LEU A 34 6.89 -4.89 10.44
N LEU A 35 7.73 -4.79 11.47
CA LEU A 35 8.08 -3.52 12.11
C LEU A 35 8.89 -2.62 11.18
N LEU A 36 9.90 -3.17 10.49
CA LEU A 36 10.66 -2.44 9.46
C LEU A 36 9.75 -1.91 8.36
N ARG A 37 8.81 -2.75 7.88
CA ARG A 37 7.77 -2.32 6.95
C ARG A 37 6.94 -1.17 7.53
N ALA A 38 6.50 -1.26 8.79
CA ALA A 38 5.65 -0.24 9.42
C ALA A 38 6.35 1.13 9.49
N LEU A 39 7.66 1.15 9.75
CA LEU A 39 8.47 2.37 9.73
C LEU A 39 8.54 3.02 8.34
N LEU A 40 8.39 2.22 7.28
CA LEU A 40 8.47 2.67 5.89
C LEU A 40 7.10 3.01 5.27
N SER A 41 5.98 2.49 5.79
CA SER A 41 4.71 2.42 5.03
C SER A 41 3.55 3.33 5.48
N GLN A 42 3.77 4.41 6.23
CA GLN A 42 2.66 5.14 6.89
C GLN A 42 2.59 6.66 6.68
N MET A 43 3.47 7.27 5.87
CA MET A 43 3.50 8.74 5.82
C MET A 43 2.50 9.38 4.82
N ASP A 44 2.04 8.65 3.81
CA ASP A 44 1.32 9.28 2.69
C ASP A 44 -0.22 9.29 2.84
N VAL A 45 -0.77 8.36 3.63
CA VAL A 45 -2.23 8.20 3.77
C VAL A 45 -2.86 9.27 4.66
N PRO A 46 -2.41 9.49 5.92
CA PRO A 46 -2.99 10.53 6.78
C PRO A 46 -2.78 11.94 6.22
N ALA A 47 -1.63 12.20 5.57
CA ALA A 47 -1.34 13.48 4.94
C ALA A 47 -2.32 13.79 3.78
N ARG A 48 -2.59 12.81 2.91
CA ARG A 48 -3.54 12.97 1.80
C ARG A 48 -4.98 13.17 2.30
N GLN A 49 -5.38 12.44 3.34
CA GLN A 49 -6.71 12.62 3.94
C GLN A 49 -6.87 14.01 4.55
N ALA A 50 -5.86 14.49 5.30
CA ALA A 50 -5.87 15.84 5.86
C ALA A 50 -5.93 16.90 4.76
N TYR A 51 -5.18 16.73 3.67
CA TYR A 51 -5.20 17.65 2.52
C TYR A 51 -6.60 17.73 1.87
N VAL A 52 -7.24 16.60 1.58
CA VAL A 52 -8.60 16.58 0.99
C VAL A 52 -9.59 17.30 1.90
N MET A 53 -9.52 17.09 3.21
CA MET A 53 -10.41 17.78 4.15
C MET A 53 -10.11 19.28 4.28
N ALA A 54 -8.88 19.70 4.01
CA ALA A 54 -8.50 21.11 4.02
C ALA A 54 -9.00 21.88 2.79
N VAL A 55 -9.03 21.24 1.61
CA VAL A 55 -9.42 21.90 0.34
C VAL A 55 -10.91 21.80 0.02
N VAL A 56 -11.65 20.89 0.67
CA VAL A 56 -13.10 20.71 0.46
C VAL A 56 -13.90 21.55 1.47
N PRO A 57 -14.93 22.31 1.01
CA PRO A 57 -15.84 23.05 1.88
C PRO A 57 -16.43 22.16 2.98
N PRO A 58 -16.63 22.67 4.22
CA PRO A 58 -17.11 21.86 5.34
C PRO A 58 -18.38 21.05 5.04
N GLU A 59 -19.27 21.60 4.21
CA GLU A 59 -20.55 21.01 3.82
C GLU A 59 -20.37 19.81 2.87
N GLU A 60 -19.29 19.80 2.08
CA GLU A 60 -19.01 18.78 1.06
C GLU A 60 -18.07 17.67 1.55
N ARG A 61 -17.42 17.84 2.71
CA ARG A 61 -16.46 16.87 3.27
C ARG A 61 -17.06 15.47 3.44
N ALA A 62 -18.32 15.38 3.84
CA ALA A 62 -19.01 14.09 3.98
C ALA A 62 -19.18 13.38 2.62
N ALA A 63 -19.51 14.13 1.57
CA ALA A 63 -19.62 13.59 0.21
C ALA A 63 -18.24 13.23 -0.35
N ALA A 64 -17.22 14.08 -0.18
CA ALA A 64 -15.85 13.78 -0.60
C ALA A 64 -15.27 12.54 0.12
N ALA A 65 -15.57 12.39 1.41
CA ALA A 65 -15.21 11.21 2.18
C ALA A 65 -15.92 9.96 1.66
N SER A 66 -17.22 10.02 1.35
CA SER A 66 -17.97 8.85 0.88
C SER A 66 -17.47 8.36 -0.48
N VAL A 67 -17.24 9.27 -1.42
CA VAL A 67 -16.75 8.94 -2.78
C VAL A 67 -15.39 8.26 -2.73
N THR A 68 -14.52 8.63 -1.78
CA THR A 68 -13.20 8.01 -1.64
C THR A 68 -13.20 6.75 -0.77
N ASN A 69 -14.06 6.68 0.25
CA ASN A 69 -14.07 5.57 1.21
C ASN A 69 -14.94 4.40 0.75
N VAL A 70 -16.08 4.62 0.08
CA VAL A 70 -16.98 3.52 -0.30
C VAL A 70 -16.30 2.51 -1.23
N PRO A 71 -15.67 2.91 -2.34
CA PRO A 71 -14.96 1.96 -3.20
C PRO A 71 -13.78 1.30 -2.48
N ARG A 72 -13.08 2.06 -1.64
CA ARG A 72 -11.96 1.55 -0.83
C ARG A 72 -12.41 0.47 0.15
N SER A 73 -13.51 0.69 0.85
CA SER A 73 -14.06 -0.26 1.82
C SER A 73 -14.58 -1.52 1.13
N LEU A 74 -15.25 -1.39 -0.02
CA LEU A 74 -15.66 -2.54 -0.83
C LEU A 74 -14.45 -3.36 -1.29
N ALA A 75 -13.41 -2.69 -1.80
CA ALA A 75 -12.17 -3.36 -2.18
C ALA A 75 -11.47 -4.01 -0.98
N ALA A 76 -11.55 -3.42 0.22
CA ALA A 76 -10.95 -3.94 1.44
C ALA A 76 -11.70 -5.16 2.03
N ALA A 77 -12.95 -5.43 1.61
CA ALA A 77 -13.71 -6.60 2.03
C ALA A 77 -13.25 -7.90 1.34
N ILE A 78 -12.58 -7.81 0.18
CA ILE A 78 -12.16 -8.97 -0.61
C ILE A 78 -10.90 -9.66 -0.03
N PRO A 79 -9.82 -8.95 0.32
CA PRO A 79 -8.58 -9.57 0.80
C PRO A 79 -8.72 -10.48 2.02
N PRO A 80 -9.56 -10.17 3.05
CA PRO A 80 -9.76 -11.09 4.18
C PRO A 80 -10.30 -12.46 3.78
N LEU A 81 -11.23 -12.51 2.82
CA LEU A 81 -11.79 -13.77 2.31
C LEU A 81 -10.71 -14.61 1.62
N LEU A 82 -9.91 -13.99 0.76
CA LEU A 82 -8.79 -14.65 0.07
C LEU A 82 -7.74 -15.13 1.08
N THR A 83 -7.42 -14.29 2.07
CA THR A 83 -6.44 -14.58 3.13
C THR A 83 -6.88 -15.77 3.97
N GLY A 84 -8.15 -15.81 4.38
CA GLY A 84 -8.72 -16.95 5.11
C GLY A 84 -8.56 -18.26 4.33
N MET A 85 -8.97 -18.28 3.05
CA MET A 85 -8.81 -19.45 2.19
C MET A 85 -7.36 -19.91 1.97
N MET A 86 -6.38 -19.00 2.08
CA MET A 86 -4.96 -19.34 1.97
C MET A 86 -4.43 -19.98 3.26
N LEU A 87 -4.82 -19.43 4.41
CA LEU A 87 -4.42 -19.93 5.72
C LEU A 87 -5.08 -21.27 6.06
N ASP A 88 -6.33 -21.49 5.60
CA ASP A 88 -7.01 -22.78 5.75
C ASP A 88 -6.29 -23.92 5.02
N ARG A 89 -5.60 -23.62 3.92
CA ARG A 89 -4.86 -24.64 3.15
C ARG A 89 -3.45 -24.88 3.65
N SER A 90 -2.80 -23.89 4.27
CA SER A 90 -1.46 -24.06 4.83
C SER A 90 -1.12 -22.95 5.81
N ALA A 91 -0.30 -23.27 6.83
CA ALA A 91 0.24 -22.29 7.76
C ALA A 91 1.38 -21.42 7.18
N PHE A 92 1.73 -21.61 5.89
CA PHE A 92 2.74 -20.80 5.24
C PHE A 92 2.24 -19.36 5.01
N GLY A 93 3.15 -18.39 5.02
CA GLY A 93 2.85 -16.96 4.91
C GLY A 93 2.37 -16.48 3.53
N TRP A 94 1.59 -17.30 2.81
CA TRP A 94 1.02 -16.98 1.50
C TRP A 94 0.33 -15.61 1.41
N PRO A 95 -0.49 -15.19 2.39
CA PRO A 95 -1.13 -13.87 2.31
C PRO A 95 -0.12 -12.72 2.25
N LEU A 96 0.97 -12.82 3.02
CA LEU A 96 2.03 -11.82 3.08
C LEU A 96 2.84 -11.80 1.77
N VAL A 97 3.20 -12.98 1.26
CA VAL A 97 3.95 -13.13 0.01
C VAL A 97 3.14 -12.60 -1.17
N CYS A 98 1.91 -13.07 -1.35
CA CYS A 98 1.06 -12.65 -2.47
C CYS A 98 0.74 -11.15 -2.40
N GLY A 99 0.41 -10.63 -1.20
CA GLY A 99 0.16 -9.20 -1.01
C GLY A 99 1.38 -8.32 -1.30
N GLY A 100 2.58 -8.75 -0.85
CA GLY A 100 3.83 -8.04 -1.10
C GLY A 100 4.25 -8.06 -2.56
N VAL A 101 4.19 -9.22 -3.22
CA VAL A 101 4.50 -9.36 -4.64
C VAL A 101 3.54 -8.55 -5.50
N LEU A 102 2.23 -8.60 -5.23
CA LEU A 102 1.23 -7.83 -5.98
C LEU A 102 1.53 -6.32 -5.91
N LYS A 103 1.86 -5.81 -4.72
CA LYS A 103 2.24 -4.40 -4.55
C LYS A 103 3.54 -4.05 -5.28
N LEU A 104 4.57 -4.90 -5.20
CA LEU A 104 5.82 -4.68 -5.94
C LEU A 104 5.58 -4.61 -7.45
N VAL A 105 4.78 -5.53 -7.99
CA VAL A 105 4.43 -5.53 -9.42
C VAL A 105 3.71 -4.24 -9.78
N TYR A 106 2.75 -3.78 -8.96
CA TYR A 106 2.07 -2.51 -9.17
C TYR A 106 3.04 -1.32 -9.19
N ASP A 107 3.92 -1.19 -8.19
CA ASP A 107 4.87 -0.09 -8.09
C ASP A 107 5.83 -0.07 -9.28
N LEU A 108 6.32 -1.25 -9.71
CA LEU A 108 7.22 -1.38 -10.86
C LEU A 108 6.51 -1.08 -12.19
N LEU A 109 5.27 -1.54 -12.37
CA LEU A 109 4.47 -1.22 -13.56
C LEU A 109 4.19 0.28 -13.64
N LEU A 110 3.85 0.90 -12.50
CA LEU A 110 3.62 2.33 -12.42
C LEU A 110 4.91 3.10 -12.76
N LEU A 111 6.06 2.72 -12.20
CA LEU A 111 7.35 3.30 -12.58
C LEU A 111 7.64 3.12 -14.07
N ALA A 112 7.43 1.92 -14.62
CA ALA A 112 7.70 1.60 -16.02
C ALA A 112 6.80 2.36 -17.00
N ARG A 113 5.55 2.67 -16.62
CA ARG A 113 4.62 3.48 -17.41
C ARG A 113 4.96 4.97 -17.36
N PHE A 114 5.23 5.49 -16.16
CA PHE A 114 5.41 6.93 -15.96
C PHE A 114 6.86 7.41 -16.13
N ARG A 115 7.85 6.53 -16.32
CA ARG A 115 9.26 6.90 -16.60
C ARG A 115 9.45 7.77 -17.87
N SER A 116 8.48 7.76 -18.78
CA SER A 116 8.55 8.45 -20.08
C SER A 116 7.65 9.69 -20.17
N VAL A 117 6.86 9.97 -19.14
CA VAL A 117 5.95 11.12 -19.10
C VAL A 117 6.72 12.33 -18.56
N PRO A 118 6.82 13.47 -19.29
CA PRO A 118 7.49 14.68 -18.84
C PRO A 118 7.00 15.15 -17.45
N PRO A 119 7.83 15.86 -16.65
CA PRO A 119 7.40 16.37 -15.36
C PRO A 119 6.23 17.34 -15.57
N LEU A 120 5.15 17.18 -14.78
CA LEU A 120 4.13 18.22 -14.67
C LEU A 120 4.80 19.54 -14.24
N PRO A 121 4.45 20.68 -14.86
CA PRO A 121 4.90 21.98 -14.40
C PRO A 121 4.56 22.12 -12.92
N GLU A 122 5.55 22.48 -12.10
CA GLU A 122 5.29 22.88 -10.72
C GLU A 122 4.56 24.23 -10.80
N GLU A 123 3.34 24.29 -10.26
CA GLU A 123 2.63 25.55 -10.01
C GLU A 123 3.22 26.27 -8.80
#